data_AF-A0A938ZXH3-F1
#
_entry.id   AF-A0A938ZXH3-F1
#
_cell.length_a   1.000
_cell.length_b   1.000
_cell.length_c   1.000
_cell.angle_alpha   90.00
_cell.angle_beta   90.00
_cell.angle_gamma   90.00
#
_symmetry.space_group_name_H-M   'P 1'
#
loop_
_entity.id
_entity.type
_entity.pdbx_description
1 polymer ?
#
loop_
_entity_poly.entity_id
_entity_poly.type
_entity_poly.pdbx_seq_one_letter_code
_entity_poly.pdbx_strand_id
1 'polypeptide(L)'
;MAFWFLFILLLGLATYLMVQRSVAHITRTSVWLLWLVLMTPAFLLSGWTLIYGAKQPPPPGLILWSVFVCTVLYWVLFQWGRQAPRDTTQTDEAQTPASESQPTIQPTPEPIVRPIEPAEETQLRNCFPWSVYYVQNIEYRPQSVICRGQLRTKASNAYQQIKTNIEAQFGDRFLLIFQEGFNGKPFFVLVPNTQAAAKQTDTPRRNQERLTRPGLALMLLVATLITTTLVGVENAGVTLPPIWQIGSLFKLLSNSDVLFKGLPYALGLMAILGTHELGHYLTAKFYKIRSTLPYFIPVPFFLGTFGAFIQMRSPIPNRKALFDISIAGPIAGFVITLPLLIWGLAHSDIVSLTEKTRLLNPDALNPKYSILLAILSKLALGSQLTAKSALDLHPVAVAGFLGLIVTALNLMPVGQLDGGHIVHAMFGQRTAIVIGQIARVLLLLLSLVREEFLVWAIILLFMPLIDEPALNDVTELDNKRDVWGLLAMALLIVIILPLPQALANFLQI
;
A
#
# COMPACT_ATOMS: atom_id res chain seq x y z
N MET A 1 23.88 22.37 -1.17
CA MET A 1 25.01 21.56 -1.68
C MET A 1 25.21 20.29 -0.85
N ALA A 2 25.53 20.37 0.46
CA ALA A 2 25.73 19.18 1.31
C ALA A 2 24.53 18.21 1.36
N PHE A 3 23.30 18.72 1.46
CA PHE A 3 22.08 17.89 1.45
C PHE A 3 21.85 17.15 0.12
N TRP A 4 22.23 17.77 -1.01
CA TRP A 4 22.08 17.17 -2.35
C TRP A 4 23.05 16.00 -2.55
N PHE A 5 24.30 16.15 -2.10
CA PHE A 5 25.28 15.06 -2.11
C PHE A 5 24.89 13.92 -1.17
N LEU A 6 24.40 14.23 0.02
CA LEU A 6 23.89 13.22 0.96
C LEU A 6 22.69 12.46 0.36
N PHE A 7 21.79 13.18 -0.33
CA PHE A 7 20.64 12.57 -1.01
C PHE A 7 21.07 11.62 -2.13
N ILE A 8 22.04 11.99 -2.97
CA ILE A 8 22.56 11.12 -4.04
C ILE A 8 23.29 9.90 -3.46
N LEU A 9 24.01 10.08 -2.34
CA LEU A 9 24.68 8.98 -1.68
C LEU A 9 23.68 7.98 -1.09
N LEU A 10 22.63 8.47 -0.43
CA LEU A 10 21.53 7.64 0.07
C LEU A 10 20.75 6.97 -1.06
N LEU A 11 20.44 7.71 -2.13
CA LEU A 11 19.78 7.20 -3.33
C LEU A 11 20.63 6.13 -4.03
N GLY A 12 21.95 6.35 -4.12
CA GLY A 12 22.89 5.39 -4.69
C GLY A 12 22.98 4.11 -3.87
N LEU A 13 23.02 4.21 -2.54
CA LEU A 13 23.02 3.04 -1.66
C LEU A 13 21.70 2.27 -1.75
N ALA A 14 20.56 2.98 -1.74
CA ALA A 14 19.24 2.38 -1.84
C ALA A 14 19.03 1.66 -3.20
N THR A 15 19.44 2.30 -4.30
CA THR A 15 19.33 1.68 -5.64
C THR A 15 20.26 0.48 -5.79
N TYR A 16 21.46 0.50 -5.20
CA TYR A 16 22.37 -0.63 -5.21
C TYR A 16 21.78 -1.84 -4.48
N LEU A 17 21.30 -1.64 -3.25
CA LEU A 17 20.65 -2.70 -2.45
C LEU A 17 19.38 -3.22 -3.13
N MET A 18 18.62 -2.35 -3.78
CA MET A 18 17.45 -2.73 -4.56
C MET A 18 17.83 -3.62 -5.75
N VAL A 19 18.80 -3.23 -6.58
CA VAL A 19 19.23 -4.04 -7.75
C VAL A 19 19.82 -5.37 -7.29
N GLN A 20 20.59 -5.36 -6.21
CA GLN A 20 21.14 -6.58 -5.60
C GLN A 20 20.04 -7.54 -5.16
N ARG A 21 18.98 -7.05 -4.52
CA ARG A 21 17.90 -7.90 -4.00
C ARG A 21 16.93 -8.39 -5.08
N SER A 22 16.66 -7.55 -6.07
CA SER A 22 15.61 -7.79 -7.08
C SER A 22 16.12 -8.48 -8.35
N VAL A 23 17.37 -8.23 -8.75
CA VAL A 23 17.86 -8.62 -10.08
C VAL A 23 19.03 -9.61 -10.01
N ALA A 24 19.80 -9.64 -8.93
CA ALA A 24 21.03 -10.45 -8.85
C ALA A 24 20.81 -11.96 -9.04
N HIS A 25 19.61 -12.47 -8.73
CA HIS A 25 19.27 -13.89 -8.91
C HIS A 25 18.73 -14.25 -10.31
N ILE A 26 18.46 -13.24 -11.16
CA ILE A 26 17.76 -13.42 -12.44
C ILE A 26 18.69 -13.16 -13.64
N THR A 27 19.78 -12.42 -13.43
CA THR A 27 20.72 -12.04 -14.49
C THR A 27 22.17 -12.36 -14.13
N ARG A 28 22.99 -12.71 -15.14
CA ARG A 28 24.45 -12.84 -15.05
C ARG A 28 25.18 -11.50 -15.12
N THR A 29 24.49 -10.42 -15.52
CA THR A 29 25.10 -9.08 -15.56
C THR A 29 25.49 -8.65 -14.15
N SER A 30 26.71 -8.13 -13.99
CA SER A 30 27.20 -7.67 -12.69
C SER A 30 26.30 -6.57 -12.12
N VAL A 31 25.88 -6.73 -10.86
CA VAL A 31 24.96 -5.81 -10.16
C VAL A 31 25.46 -4.37 -10.17
N TRP A 32 26.77 -4.16 -10.00
CA TRP A 32 27.37 -2.82 -10.03
C TRP A 32 27.21 -2.14 -11.41
N LEU A 33 27.23 -2.90 -12.50
CA LEU A 33 27.11 -2.36 -13.85
C LEU A 33 25.67 -1.93 -14.14
N LEU A 34 24.69 -2.72 -13.72
CA LEU A 34 23.26 -2.36 -13.79
C LEU A 34 22.93 -1.15 -12.91
N TRP A 35 23.52 -1.10 -11.72
CA TRP A 35 23.41 0.04 -10.81
C TRP A 35 24.01 1.32 -11.40
N LEU A 36 25.20 1.23 -12.02
CA LEU A 36 25.87 2.37 -12.62
C LEU A 36 25.02 3.00 -13.73
N VAL A 37 24.44 2.17 -14.61
CA VAL A 37 23.55 2.63 -15.69
C VAL A 37 22.33 3.33 -15.12
N LEU A 38 21.74 2.79 -14.04
CA LEU A 38 20.58 3.39 -13.38
C LEU A 38 20.91 4.74 -12.70
N MET A 39 22.13 4.89 -12.16
CA MET A 39 22.59 6.11 -11.50
C MET A 39 23.17 7.16 -12.46
N THR A 40 23.44 6.80 -13.71
CA THR A 40 24.06 7.68 -14.71
C THR A 40 23.28 8.98 -14.94
N PRO A 41 21.92 8.99 -15.04
CA PRO A 41 21.16 10.24 -15.12
C PRO A 41 21.35 11.12 -13.88
N ALA A 42 21.34 10.54 -12.68
CA ALA A 42 21.55 11.29 -11.44
C ALA A 42 22.96 11.92 -11.39
N PHE A 43 23.99 11.20 -11.84
CA PHE A 43 25.35 11.72 -11.93
C PHE A 43 25.49 12.83 -12.98
N LEU A 44 24.87 12.70 -14.16
CA LEU A 44 24.89 13.73 -15.20
C LEU A 44 24.21 15.03 -14.75
N LEU A 45 23.06 14.92 -14.08
CA LEU A 45 22.35 16.09 -13.54
C LEU A 45 23.14 16.74 -12.40
N SER A 46 23.83 15.94 -11.59
CA SER A 46 24.69 16.44 -10.52
C SER A 46 25.95 17.12 -11.07
N GLY A 47 26.55 16.57 -12.12
CA GLY A 47 27.65 17.21 -12.84
C GLY A 47 27.22 18.54 -13.46
N TRP A 48 26.05 18.60 -14.08
CA TRP A 48 25.51 19.83 -14.65
C TRP A 48 25.33 20.93 -13.60
N THR A 49 24.70 20.58 -12.47
CA THR A 49 24.47 21.51 -11.36
C THR A 49 25.76 21.99 -10.69
N LEU A 50 26.83 21.18 -10.70
CA LEU A 50 28.16 21.58 -10.22
C LEU A 50 28.86 22.56 -11.16
N ILE A 51 28.71 22.39 -12.48
CA ILE A 51 29.38 23.20 -13.49
C ILE A 51 28.66 24.54 -13.72
N TYR A 52 27.33 24.53 -13.83
CA TYR A 52 26.53 25.70 -14.19
C TYR A 52 25.80 26.36 -13.00
N GLY A 53 25.88 25.74 -11.82
CA GLY A 53 25.25 26.23 -10.60
C GLY A 53 23.73 25.99 -10.55
N ALA A 54 23.15 26.09 -9.35
CA ALA A 54 21.74 25.77 -9.09
C ALA A 54 20.71 26.74 -9.73
N LYS A 55 21.17 27.81 -10.40
CA LYS A 55 20.30 28.81 -11.04
C LYS A 55 19.96 28.51 -12.49
N GLN A 56 20.71 27.59 -13.13
CA GLN A 56 20.44 27.16 -14.51
C GLN A 56 19.98 25.70 -14.51
N PRO A 57 18.70 25.42 -14.80
CA PRO A 57 18.22 24.06 -14.88
C PRO A 57 18.88 23.33 -16.07
N PRO A 58 19.19 22.02 -15.95
CA PRO A 58 19.68 21.25 -17.07
C PRO A 58 18.68 21.26 -18.23
N PRO A 59 19.15 21.34 -19.48
CA PRO A 59 18.27 21.41 -20.64
C PRO A 59 17.38 20.17 -20.71
N PRO A 60 16.06 20.31 -20.96
CA PRO A 60 15.11 19.19 -20.96
C PRO A 60 15.52 18.03 -21.87
N GLY A 61 16.15 18.34 -23.01
CA GLY A 61 16.68 17.35 -23.94
C GLY A 61 17.76 16.44 -23.33
N LEU A 62 18.61 16.96 -22.45
CA LEU A 62 19.66 16.18 -21.78
C LEU A 62 19.07 15.25 -20.71
N ILE A 63 18.02 15.70 -20.02
CA ILE A 63 17.27 14.89 -19.05
C ILE A 63 16.57 13.74 -19.79
N LEU A 64 15.78 14.06 -20.81
CA LEU A 64 15.02 13.07 -21.58
C LEU A 64 15.93 12.07 -22.29
N TRP A 65 17.01 12.55 -22.90
CA TRP A 65 17.99 11.70 -23.57
C TRP A 65 18.70 10.77 -22.59
N SER A 66 19.20 11.29 -21.46
CA SER A 66 19.91 10.47 -20.48
C SER A 66 19.02 9.39 -19.86
N VAL A 67 17.77 9.72 -19.51
CA VAL A 67 16.82 8.74 -18.97
C VAL A 67 16.45 7.69 -20.02
N PHE A 68 16.15 8.11 -21.25
CA PHE A 68 15.79 7.18 -22.33
C PHE A 68 16.93 6.22 -22.66
N VAL A 69 18.14 6.73 -22.88
CA VAL A 69 19.32 5.93 -23.21
C VAL A 69 19.69 4.99 -22.08
N CYS A 70 19.65 5.43 -20.83
CA CYS A 70 19.96 4.57 -19.68
C CYS A 70 18.89 3.49 -19.47
N THR A 71 17.61 3.78 -19.75
CA THR A 71 16.53 2.78 -19.67
C THR A 71 16.70 1.70 -20.75
N VAL A 72 17.03 2.10 -21.97
CA VAL A 72 17.30 1.16 -23.08
C VAL A 72 18.54 0.32 -22.78
N LEU A 73 19.64 0.95 -22.33
CA LEU A 73 20.87 0.25 -21.95
C LEU A 73 20.65 -0.74 -20.80
N TYR A 74 19.92 -0.33 -19.77
CA TYR A 74 19.58 -1.20 -18.66
C TYR A 74 18.78 -2.42 -19.14
N TRP A 75 17.77 -2.20 -20.00
CA TRP A 75 16.97 -3.27 -20.56
C TRP A 75 17.80 -4.23 -21.42
N VAL A 76 18.68 -3.72 -22.29
CA VAL A 76 19.58 -4.54 -23.11
C VAL A 76 20.54 -5.37 -22.24
N LEU A 77 21.18 -4.73 -21.26
CA LEU A 77 22.11 -5.38 -20.33
C LEU A 77 21.42 -6.45 -19.48
N PHE A 78 20.17 -6.20 -19.09
CA PHE A 78 19.35 -7.16 -18.37
C PHE A 78 18.93 -8.33 -19.27
N GLN A 79 18.49 -8.08 -20.51
CA GLN A 79 18.11 -9.13 -21.45
C GLN A 79 19.30 -10.01 -21.84
N TRP A 80 20.47 -9.43 -22.07
CA TRP A 80 21.69 -10.19 -22.37
C TRP A 80 22.16 -11.06 -21.21
N GLY A 81 21.98 -10.63 -19.98
CA GLY A 81 22.35 -11.42 -18.81
C GLY A 81 21.27 -12.40 -18.32
N ARG A 82 20.04 -12.33 -18.87
CA ARG A 82 18.90 -13.08 -18.37
C ARG A 82 19.16 -14.59 -18.41
N GLN A 83 19.05 -15.24 -17.26
CA GLN A 83 19.15 -16.70 -17.18
C GLN A 83 17.81 -17.31 -17.64
N ALA A 84 17.87 -18.28 -18.56
CA ALA A 84 16.71 -19.11 -18.86
C ALA A 84 16.34 -19.93 -17.60
N PRO A 85 15.04 -20.18 -17.33
CA PRO A 85 14.63 -21.05 -16.23
C PRO A 85 15.29 -22.42 -16.39
N ARG A 86 15.96 -22.92 -15.34
CA ARG A 86 16.50 -24.29 -15.34
C ARG A 86 15.33 -25.28 -15.38
N ASP A 87 15.08 -25.89 -16.53
CA ASP A 87 14.28 -27.10 -16.63
C ASP A 87 14.97 -28.20 -15.81
N THR A 88 14.23 -28.75 -14.85
CA THR A 88 14.72 -29.84 -13.99
C THR A 88 14.15 -31.14 -14.53
N THR A 89 14.87 -31.79 -15.44
CA THR A 89 14.57 -33.15 -15.89
C THR A 89 15.87 -33.94 -16.13
N GLN A 90 16.20 -34.79 -15.16
CA GLN A 90 16.90 -36.09 -15.19
C GLN A 90 18.14 -36.30 -16.10
N THR A 91 19.23 -36.87 -15.56
CA THR A 91 19.52 -38.32 -15.55
C THR A 91 20.81 -38.62 -14.75
N ASP A 92 20.80 -39.69 -13.96
CA ASP A 92 21.94 -40.32 -13.27
C ASP A 92 23.05 -40.79 -14.22
N GLU A 93 24.32 -40.70 -13.79
CA GLU A 93 25.27 -41.83 -13.88
C GLU A 93 26.56 -41.59 -13.04
N ALA A 94 26.83 -42.58 -12.19
CA ALA A 94 27.99 -42.97 -11.39
C ALA A 94 29.32 -42.18 -11.44
N GLN A 95 29.88 -41.85 -10.24
CA GLN A 95 31.11 -42.43 -9.67
C GLN A 95 31.51 -41.73 -8.33
N THR A 96 31.72 -42.53 -7.27
CA THR A 96 32.30 -42.17 -5.95
C THR A 96 33.76 -42.67 -5.87
N PRO A 97 34.58 -42.41 -4.81
CA PRO A 97 34.51 -41.40 -3.73
C PRO A 97 35.88 -40.69 -3.45
N ALA A 98 35.86 -39.54 -2.78
CA ALA A 98 36.99 -39.13 -1.93
C ALA A 98 36.49 -38.29 -0.75
N SER A 99 36.79 -38.79 0.44
CA SER A 99 36.47 -38.25 1.75
C SER A 99 37.06 -36.85 1.97
N GLU A 100 36.26 -35.95 2.52
CA GLU A 100 36.75 -35.00 3.51
C GLU A 100 35.61 -34.60 4.45
N SER A 101 35.81 -34.97 5.71
CA SER A 101 34.93 -34.77 6.85
C SER A 101 34.91 -33.31 7.30
N GLN A 102 33.72 -32.69 7.28
CA GLN A 102 33.43 -31.50 8.08
C GLN A 102 32.11 -31.72 8.85
N PRO A 103 32.01 -31.25 10.11
CA PRO A 103 30.90 -31.60 10.98
C PRO A 103 29.61 -30.91 10.54
N THR A 104 28.62 -31.71 10.21
CA THR A 104 27.25 -31.29 9.91
C THR A 104 26.62 -30.61 11.11
N ILE A 105 26.50 -29.29 11.08
CA ILE A 105 25.43 -28.61 11.82
C ILE A 105 24.15 -29.04 11.13
N GLN A 106 23.45 -30.02 11.71
CA GLN A 106 22.10 -30.38 11.29
C GLN A 106 21.21 -29.13 11.45
N PRO A 107 20.62 -28.58 10.38
CA PRO A 107 19.45 -27.76 10.55
C PRO A 107 18.35 -28.68 11.06
N THR A 108 17.82 -28.39 12.25
CA THR A 108 16.54 -28.93 12.74
C THR A 108 15.56 -28.96 11.57
N PRO A 109 14.91 -30.10 11.24
CA PRO A 109 13.96 -30.12 10.15
C PRO A 109 12.81 -29.18 10.52
N GLU A 110 12.66 -28.09 9.77
CA GLU A 110 11.40 -27.37 9.76
C GLU A 110 10.28 -28.38 9.46
N PRO A 111 9.10 -28.28 10.09
CA PRO A 111 7.99 -29.16 9.81
C PRO A 111 7.46 -28.84 8.40
N ILE A 112 8.11 -29.39 7.39
CA ILE A 112 7.60 -29.41 6.02
C ILE A 112 6.40 -30.35 6.08
N VAL A 113 5.20 -29.76 6.08
CA VAL A 113 3.95 -30.51 5.93
C VAL A 113 4.10 -31.42 4.72
N ARG A 114 3.95 -32.72 4.95
CA ARG A 114 4.21 -33.75 3.93
C ARG A 114 3.38 -33.45 2.66
N PRO A 115 4.01 -33.31 1.48
CA PRO A 115 3.30 -33.20 0.20
C PRO A 115 2.36 -34.40 -0.01
N ILE A 116 1.28 -34.19 -0.75
CA ILE A 116 0.32 -35.26 -1.10
C ILE A 116 1.09 -36.36 -1.85
N GLU A 117 1.11 -37.57 -1.28
CA GLU A 117 1.73 -38.72 -1.94
C GLU A 117 0.86 -39.16 -3.13
N PRO A 118 1.43 -39.76 -4.20
CA PRO A 118 0.64 -40.27 -5.32
C PRO A 118 -0.48 -41.24 -4.90
N ALA A 119 -0.32 -41.94 -3.78
CA ALA A 119 -1.33 -42.81 -3.20
C ALA A 119 -2.56 -42.06 -2.62
N GLU A 120 -2.39 -40.81 -2.18
CA GLU A 120 -3.47 -39.94 -1.70
C GLU A 120 -4.22 -39.25 -2.87
N GLU A 121 -3.75 -39.38 -4.12
CA GLU A 121 -4.36 -38.73 -5.30
C GLU A 121 -5.82 -39.16 -5.53
N THR A 122 -6.13 -40.43 -5.33
CA THR A 122 -7.50 -40.94 -5.50
C THR A 122 -8.45 -40.29 -4.49
N GLN A 123 -8.00 -40.11 -3.24
CA GLN A 123 -8.77 -39.44 -2.20
C GLN A 123 -8.97 -37.96 -2.55
N LEU A 124 -7.92 -37.30 -3.05
CA LEU A 124 -8.00 -35.92 -3.52
C LEU A 124 -9.01 -35.79 -4.67
N ARG A 125 -8.95 -36.66 -5.69
CA ARG A 125 -9.90 -36.66 -6.82
C ARG A 125 -11.34 -36.87 -6.36
N ASN A 126 -11.57 -37.74 -5.38
CA ASN A 126 -12.90 -37.97 -4.80
C ASN A 126 -13.46 -36.73 -4.09
N CYS A 127 -12.61 -35.78 -3.66
CA CYS A 127 -13.05 -34.51 -3.09
C CYS A 127 -13.65 -33.56 -4.15
N PHE A 128 -13.50 -33.84 -5.44
CA PHE A 128 -14.02 -33.04 -6.55
C PHE A 128 -15.11 -33.78 -7.34
N PRO A 129 -16.40 -33.67 -6.95
CA PRO A 129 -17.49 -34.28 -7.68
C PRO A 129 -17.60 -33.74 -9.11
N TRP A 130 -17.87 -34.62 -10.08
CA TRP A 130 -18.02 -34.26 -11.50
C TRP A 130 -19.09 -33.19 -11.75
N SER A 131 -20.18 -33.22 -10.98
CA SER A 131 -21.27 -32.23 -11.05
C SER A 131 -20.87 -30.84 -10.57
N VAL A 132 -19.78 -30.72 -9.80
CA VAL A 132 -19.31 -29.47 -9.18
C VAL A 132 -18.11 -28.91 -9.93
N TYR A 133 -17.04 -29.71 -10.02
CA TYR A 133 -15.80 -29.33 -10.68
C TYR A 133 -15.13 -30.56 -11.28
N TYR A 134 -15.01 -30.59 -12.60
CA TYR A 134 -14.38 -31.71 -13.30
C TYR A 134 -12.87 -31.50 -13.38
N VAL A 135 -12.11 -32.17 -12.51
CA VAL A 135 -10.63 -32.13 -12.52
C VAL A 135 -10.08 -32.86 -13.74
N GLN A 136 -9.33 -32.15 -14.57
CA GLN A 136 -8.69 -32.69 -15.77
C GLN A 136 -7.23 -33.06 -15.51
N ASN A 137 -6.51 -32.20 -14.78
CA ASN A 137 -5.09 -32.37 -14.54
C ASN A 137 -4.75 -31.92 -13.10
N ILE A 138 -3.92 -32.71 -12.42
CA ILE A 138 -3.38 -32.40 -11.09
C ILE A 138 -1.87 -32.24 -11.25
N GLU A 139 -1.37 -31.03 -11.04
CA GLU A 139 0.05 -30.70 -11.15
C GLU A 139 0.64 -30.56 -9.75
N TYR A 140 1.65 -31.38 -9.45
CA TYR A 140 2.37 -31.35 -8.17
C TYR A 140 3.53 -30.36 -8.24
N ARG A 141 3.55 -29.42 -7.29
CA ARG A 141 4.66 -28.50 -7.04
C ARG A 141 5.21 -28.76 -5.63
N PRO A 142 6.48 -28.42 -5.36
CA PRO A 142 7.11 -28.69 -4.06
C PRO A 142 6.35 -28.14 -2.84
N GLN A 143 5.57 -27.07 -3.03
CA GLN A 143 4.82 -26.39 -1.97
C GLN A 143 3.34 -26.22 -2.28
N SER A 144 2.82 -26.85 -3.34
CA SER A 144 1.40 -26.78 -3.67
C SER A 144 0.94 -27.88 -4.62
N VAL A 145 -0.34 -28.21 -4.57
CA VAL A 145 -0.98 -29.11 -5.53
C VAL A 145 -2.02 -28.33 -6.31
N ILE A 146 -1.86 -28.25 -7.62
CA ILE A 146 -2.69 -27.44 -8.51
C ILE A 146 -3.68 -28.36 -9.24
N CYS A 147 -4.96 -28.23 -8.92
CA CYS A 147 -6.05 -28.97 -9.55
C CYS A 147 -6.69 -28.10 -10.65
N ARG A 148 -6.39 -28.40 -11.92
CA ARG A 148 -6.98 -27.75 -13.09
C ARG A 148 -8.14 -28.57 -13.64
N GLY A 149 -9.17 -27.88 -14.11
CA GLY A 149 -10.42 -28.51 -14.52
C GLY A 149 -11.46 -27.52 -15.01
N GLN A 150 -12.70 -27.98 -15.09
CA GLN A 150 -13.83 -27.20 -15.55
C GLN A 150 -14.90 -27.06 -14.46
N LEU A 151 -15.23 -25.81 -14.14
CA LEU A 151 -16.29 -25.48 -13.21
C LEU A 151 -17.67 -25.78 -13.84
N ARG A 152 -18.53 -26.49 -13.10
CA ARG A 152 -19.86 -26.93 -13.56
C ARG A 152 -21.01 -26.28 -12.78
N THR A 153 -20.73 -25.64 -11.65
CA THR A 153 -21.71 -24.93 -10.82
C THR A 153 -21.29 -23.48 -10.59
N LYS A 154 -22.09 -22.72 -9.83
CA LYS A 154 -21.66 -21.42 -9.30
C LYS A 154 -20.38 -21.56 -8.47
N ALA A 155 -19.45 -20.63 -8.65
CA ALA A 155 -18.13 -20.60 -8.02
C ALA A 155 -18.20 -20.68 -6.48
N SER A 156 -19.16 -19.98 -5.87
CA SER A 156 -19.37 -19.98 -4.41
C SER A 156 -19.73 -21.37 -3.87
N ASN A 157 -20.64 -22.06 -4.55
CA ASN A 157 -21.10 -23.39 -4.14
C ASN A 157 -20.00 -24.44 -4.35
N ALA A 158 -19.27 -24.33 -5.47
CA ALA A 158 -18.15 -25.22 -5.74
C ALA A 158 -17.06 -25.10 -4.68
N TYR A 159 -16.67 -23.88 -4.33
CA TYR A 159 -15.68 -23.64 -3.31
C TYR A 159 -16.08 -24.22 -1.95
N GLN A 160 -17.31 -23.96 -1.49
CA GLN A 160 -17.77 -24.47 -0.18
C GLN A 160 -17.84 -26.00 -0.15
N GLN A 161 -18.36 -26.63 -1.21
CA GLN A 161 -18.45 -28.09 -1.26
C GLN A 161 -17.07 -28.74 -1.28
N ILE A 162 -16.16 -28.27 -2.13
CA ILE A 162 -14.81 -28.83 -2.27
C ILE A 162 -14.02 -28.58 -0.99
N LYS A 163 -14.13 -27.39 -0.40
CA LYS A 163 -13.52 -27.08 0.90
C LYS A 163 -13.96 -28.06 1.98
N THR A 164 -15.27 -28.29 2.11
CA THR A 164 -15.83 -29.22 3.08
C THR A 164 -15.33 -30.65 2.85
N ASN A 165 -15.27 -31.09 1.60
CA ASN A 165 -14.77 -32.42 1.24
C ASN A 165 -13.28 -32.60 1.60
N ILE A 166 -12.46 -31.58 1.31
CA ILE A 166 -11.02 -31.60 1.62
C ILE A 166 -10.78 -31.55 3.13
N GLU A 167 -11.51 -30.70 3.87
CA GLU A 167 -11.43 -30.63 5.33
C GLU A 167 -11.88 -31.96 5.98
N ALA A 168 -12.86 -32.65 5.41
CA ALA A 168 -13.30 -33.97 5.89
C ALA A 168 -12.26 -35.08 5.67
N GLN A 169 -11.51 -35.04 4.56
CA GLN A 169 -10.54 -36.08 4.21
C GLN A 169 -9.13 -35.81 4.76
N PHE A 170 -8.68 -34.55 4.70
CA PHE A 170 -7.31 -34.15 5.03
C PHE A 170 -7.22 -33.25 6.28
N GLY A 171 -8.36 -32.90 6.90
CA GLY A 171 -8.39 -31.98 8.05
C GLY A 171 -7.85 -30.60 7.70
N ASP A 172 -7.22 -29.95 8.68
CA ASP A 172 -6.60 -28.63 8.52
C ASP A 172 -5.22 -28.66 7.85
N ARG A 173 -4.79 -29.80 7.27
CA ARG A 173 -3.45 -29.97 6.66
C ARG A 173 -3.20 -29.01 5.49
N PHE A 174 -4.23 -28.65 4.75
CA PHE A 174 -4.12 -27.83 3.54
C PHE A 174 -5.05 -26.61 3.60
N LEU A 175 -4.54 -25.48 3.14
CA LEU A 175 -5.34 -24.31 2.78
C LEU A 175 -5.76 -24.44 1.33
N LEU A 176 -7.07 -24.46 1.09
CA LEU A 176 -7.64 -24.46 -0.25
C LEU A 176 -7.72 -23.02 -0.78
N ILE A 177 -7.10 -22.79 -1.92
CA ILE A 177 -7.13 -21.52 -2.64
C ILE A 177 -7.82 -21.76 -3.99
N PHE A 178 -8.71 -20.86 -4.38
CA PHE A 178 -9.47 -20.92 -5.62
C PHE A 178 -9.27 -19.64 -6.40
N GLN A 179 -8.60 -19.77 -7.55
CA GLN A 179 -8.09 -18.67 -8.35
C GLN A 179 -8.44 -18.84 -9.82
N GLU A 180 -8.27 -17.75 -10.58
CA GLU A 180 -8.47 -17.74 -12.02
C GLU A 180 -7.13 -17.71 -12.76
N GLY A 181 -6.86 -18.73 -13.58
CA GLY A 181 -5.59 -18.85 -14.32
C GLY A 181 -5.61 -18.02 -15.59
N PHE A 182 -4.44 -17.60 -16.09
CA PHE A 182 -4.26 -16.64 -17.21
C PHE A 182 -5.22 -16.78 -18.41
N ASN A 183 -5.71 -17.99 -18.67
CA ASN A 183 -6.63 -18.33 -19.75
C ASN A 183 -8.11 -18.09 -19.40
N GLY A 184 -8.44 -17.41 -18.30
CA GLY A 184 -9.81 -17.20 -17.84
C GLY A 184 -10.41 -18.37 -17.05
N LYS A 185 -9.67 -19.48 -16.91
CA LYS A 185 -10.21 -20.73 -16.35
C LYS A 185 -9.91 -20.85 -14.85
N PRO A 186 -10.92 -21.14 -14.01
CA PRO A 186 -10.73 -21.26 -12.58
C PRO A 186 -10.05 -22.59 -12.21
N PHE A 187 -9.17 -22.56 -11.21
CA PHE A 187 -8.42 -23.70 -10.72
C PHE A 187 -8.26 -23.65 -9.19
N PHE A 188 -8.11 -24.82 -8.59
CA PHE A 188 -7.89 -24.96 -7.16
C PHE A 188 -6.41 -25.22 -6.87
N VAL A 189 -5.93 -24.69 -5.76
CA VAL A 189 -4.58 -24.90 -5.25
C VAL A 189 -4.68 -25.32 -3.80
N LEU A 190 -4.06 -26.43 -3.46
CA LEU A 190 -3.88 -26.84 -2.08
C LEU A 190 -2.48 -26.43 -1.66
N VAL A 191 -2.39 -25.58 -0.63
CA VAL A 191 -1.12 -25.15 -0.04
C VAL A 191 -1.02 -25.73 1.36
N PRO A 192 0.12 -26.30 1.78
CA PRO A 192 0.24 -26.85 3.12
C PRO A 192 0.04 -25.78 4.20
N ASN A 193 -0.77 -26.11 5.20
CA ASN A 193 -1.10 -25.20 6.30
C ASN A 193 -0.03 -25.25 7.38
N THR A 194 1.03 -24.47 7.20
CA THR A 194 2.13 -24.35 8.17
C THR A 194 1.67 -23.89 9.55
N GLN A 195 0.55 -23.16 9.63
CA GLN A 195 -0.01 -22.69 10.89
C GLN A 195 -0.70 -23.82 11.70
N ALA A 196 -1.33 -24.77 11.02
CA ALA A 196 -1.87 -25.98 11.65
C ALA A 196 -0.73 -26.93 12.06
N ALA A 197 0.30 -27.08 11.23
CA ALA A 197 1.47 -27.90 11.54
C ALA A 197 2.24 -27.41 12.77
N ALA A 198 2.33 -26.09 12.95
CA ALA A 198 2.91 -25.46 14.14
C ALA A 198 2.07 -25.66 15.41
N LYS A 199 0.79 -26.03 15.31
CA LYS A 199 -0.05 -26.37 16.47
C LYS A 199 0.11 -27.83 16.93
N GLN A 200 0.51 -28.73 16.03
CA GLN A 200 0.63 -30.17 16.31
C GLN A 200 1.99 -30.57 16.91
N THR A 201 3.01 -29.72 16.77
CA THR A 201 4.32 -29.94 17.41
C THR A 201 4.27 -29.44 18.85
N ASP A 202 3.87 -30.33 19.76
CA ASP A 202 3.81 -30.11 21.21
C ASP A 202 5.14 -29.59 21.78
N THR A 203 5.23 -28.26 21.91
CA THR A 203 6.00 -27.62 22.99
C THR A 203 5.07 -26.64 23.71
N PRO A 204 4.73 -26.88 24.99
CA PRO A 204 3.72 -26.09 25.73
C PRO A 204 4.18 -24.67 26.10
N ARG A 205 5.17 -24.11 25.40
CA ARG A 205 5.82 -22.84 25.74
C ARG A 205 5.91 -21.82 24.60
N ARG A 206 5.49 -22.13 23.38
CA ARG A 206 5.41 -21.09 22.34
C ARG A 206 4.08 -20.36 22.53
N ASN A 207 4.14 -19.28 23.31
CA ASN A 207 3.09 -18.28 23.50
C ASN A 207 2.11 -18.32 22.31
N GLN A 208 0.81 -18.54 22.57
CA GLN A 208 -0.22 -17.97 21.71
C GLN A 208 0.24 -16.55 21.43
N GLU A 209 0.72 -16.26 20.21
CA GLU A 209 1.22 -14.93 19.89
C GLU A 209 0.06 -13.99 20.20
N ARG A 210 0.19 -13.21 21.29
CA ARG A 210 -0.82 -12.22 21.66
C ARG A 210 -0.81 -11.20 20.52
N LEU A 211 -1.68 -11.43 19.53
CA LEU A 211 -1.85 -10.58 18.36
C LEU A 211 -2.15 -9.15 18.78
N THR A 212 -2.89 -9.00 19.87
CA THR A 212 -3.18 -7.74 20.52
C THR A 212 -2.13 -7.48 21.61
N ARG A 213 -1.19 -6.59 21.32
CA ARG A 213 -0.25 -6.03 22.31
C ARG A 213 -0.73 -4.64 22.72
N PRO A 214 -1.75 -4.53 23.60
CA PRO A 214 -2.38 -3.25 23.89
C PRO A 214 -1.41 -2.22 24.46
N GLY A 215 -0.43 -2.65 25.28
CA GLY A 215 0.59 -1.74 25.81
C GLY A 215 1.47 -1.12 24.71
N LEU A 216 1.84 -1.90 23.69
CA LEU A 216 2.62 -1.39 22.55
C LEU A 216 1.77 -0.47 21.67
N ALA A 217 0.50 -0.83 21.41
CA ALA A 217 -0.43 0.03 20.67
C ALA A 217 -0.64 1.36 21.38
N LEU A 218 -0.84 1.35 22.69
CA LEU A 218 -1.00 2.56 23.50
C LEU A 218 0.28 3.40 23.53
N MET A 219 1.45 2.77 23.68
CA MET A 219 2.74 3.46 23.63
C MET A 219 2.93 4.17 22.29
N LEU A 220 2.67 3.49 21.18
CA LEU A 220 2.77 4.07 19.84
C LEU A 220 1.76 5.19 19.63
N LEU A 221 0.51 5.01 20.07
CA LEU A 221 -0.52 6.05 20.03
C LEU A 221 -0.08 7.32 20.77
N VAL A 222 0.46 7.19 21.98
CA VAL A 222 0.94 8.32 22.78
C VAL A 222 2.15 8.96 22.13
N ALA A 223 3.11 8.17 21.63
CA ALA A 223 4.26 8.69 20.92
C ALA A 223 3.85 9.48 19.67
N THR A 224 2.88 8.97 18.90
CA THR A 224 2.36 9.64 17.72
C THR A 224 1.57 10.90 18.06
N LEU A 225 0.83 10.90 19.17
CA LEU A 225 0.15 12.11 19.65
C LEU A 225 1.17 13.22 19.95
N ILE A 226 2.30 12.87 20.59
CA ILE A 226 3.37 13.82 20.88
C ILE A 226 3.99 14.35 19.59
N THR A 227 4.41 13.48 18.66
CA THR A 227 5.05 13.92 17.41
C THR A 227 4.10 14.75 16.54
N THR A 228 2.83 14.37 16.48
CA THR A 228 1.80 15.12 15.74
C THR A 228 1.49 16.46 16.39
N THR A 229 1.51 16.53 17.72
CA THR A 229 1.32 17.81 18.44
C THR A 229 2.48 18.77 18.16
N LEU A 230 3.72 18.27 18.12
CA LEU A 230 4.88 19.10 17.76
C LEU A 230 4.74 19.68 16.36
N VAL A 231 4.38 18.86 15.36
CA VAL A 231 4.13 19.37 14.00
C VAL A 231 2.98 20.37 13.98
N GLY A 232 1.91 20.15 14.77
CA GLY A 232 0.83 21.13 14.92
C GLY A 232 1.29 22.47 15.50
N VAL A 233 2.24 22.46 16.43
CA VAL A 233 2.86 23.67 17.01
C VAL A 233 3.69 24.42 15.96
N GLU A 234 4.45 23.69 15.13
CA GLU A 234 5.22 24.27 14.03
C GLU A 234 4.30 24.90 12.98
N ASN A 235 3.21 24.22 12.62
CA ASN A 235 2.17 24.75 11.73
C ASN A 235 1.50 26.02 12.29
N ALA A 236 1.45 26.18 13.61
CA ALA A 236 0.95 27.40 14.27
C ALA A 236 2.00 28.53 14.36
N GLY A 237 3.12 28.42 13.64
CA GLY A 237 4.16 29.44 13.54
C GLY A 237 5.16 29.47 14.69
N VAL A 238 5.19 28.45 15.55
CA VAL A 238 6.12 28.37 16.70
C VAL A 238 7.36 27.56 16.31
N THR A 239 8.54 28.18 16.41
CA THR A 239 9.80 27.52 16.06
C THR A 239 10.18 26.44 17.08
N LEU A 240 10.33 25.20 16.62
CA LEU A 240 10.71 24.08 17.47
C LEU A 240 12.24 23.98 17.63
N PRO A 241 12.75 23.63 18.83
CA PRO A 241 14.15 23.25 19.01
C PRO A 241 14.45 21.91 18.32
N PRO A 242 15.72 21.64 17.94
CA PRO A 242 16.11 20.37 17.34
C PRO A 242 15.75 19.18 18.23
N ILE A 243 15.31 18.06 17.62
CA ILE A 243 14.84 16.85 18.33
C ILE A 243 15.88 16.29 19.32
N TRP A 244 17.17 16.46 19.03
CA TRP A 244 18.27 16.01 19.90
C TRP A 244 18.38 16.82 21.21
N GLN A 245 17.76 17.99 21.31
CA GLN A 245 17.71 18.79 22.53
C GLN A 245 16.47 18.43 23.35
N ILE A 246 16.50 17.23 23.95
CA ILE A 246 15.38 16.64 24.71
C ILE A 246 14.90 17.58 25.84
N GLY A 247 15.83 18.25 26.53
CA GLY A 247 15.49 19.16 27.64
C GLY A 247 14.67 20.39 27.23
N SER A 248 15.01 21.02 26.10
CA SER A 248 14.22 22.14 25.57
C SER A 248 12.89 21.69 25.00
N LEU A 249 12.84 20.50 24.39
CA LEU A 249 11.60 19.91 23.92
C LEU A 249 10.63 19.66 25.09
N PHE A 250 11.14 19.07 26.18
CA PHE A 250 10.35 18.82 27.39
C PHE A 250 9.83 20.12 28.02
N LYS A 251 10.67 21.17 28.06
CA LYS A 251 10.27 22.50 28.54
C LYS A 251 9.17 23.12 27.66
N LEU A 252 9.24 22.92 26.35
CA LEU A 252 8.23 23.40 25.40
C LEU A 252 6.90 22.63 25.56
N LEU A 253 6.97 21.30 25.66
CA LEU A 253 5.81 20.43 25.91
C LEU A 253 5.16 20.67 27.28
N SER A 254 5.92 21.17 28.25
CA SER A 254 5.41 21.56 29.56
C SER A 254 4.67 22.90 29.54
N ASN A 255 4.80 23.68 28.46
CA ASN A 255 4.06 24.92 28.30
C ASN A 255 2.66 24.65 27.75
N SER A 256 1.64 24.85 28.60
CA SER A 256 0.24 24.61 28.24
C SER A 256 -0.21 25.41 27.02
N ASP A 257 0.21 26.67 26.89
CA ASP A 257 -0.21 27.55 25.78
C ASP A 257 0.30 27.06 24.44
N VAL A 258 1.53 26.52 24.41
CA VAL A 258 2.10 25.94 23.20
C VAL A 258 1.38 24.65 22.84
N LEU A 259 1.09 23.81 23.83
CA LEU A 259 0.36 22.56 23.62
C LEU A 259 -1.04 22.81 23.03
N PHE A 260 -1.78 23.81 23.53
CA PHE A 260 -3.12 24.14 23.03
C PHE A 260 -3.14 24.62 21.58
N LYS A 261 -2.02 25.12 21.03
CA LYS A 261 -1.92 25.49 19.62
C LYS A 261 -1.80 24.27 18.70
N GLY A 262 -1.03 23.25 19.09
CA GLY A 262 -0.80 22.06 18.25
C GLY A 262 -1.77 20.90 18.50
N LEU A 263 -2.36 20.82 19.69
CA LEU A 263 -3.22 19.71 20.08
C LEU A 263 -4.49 19.56 19.21
N PRO A 264 -5.18 20.63 18.78
CA PRO A 264 -6.36 20.49 17.92
C PRO A 264 -6.04 19.82 16.58
N TYR A 265 -4.89 20.14 15.98
CA TYR A 265 -4.39 19.47 14.77
C TYR A 265 -4.14 17.98 15.03
N ALA A 266 -3.41 17.67 16.10
CA ALA A 266 -3.04 16.30 16.42
C ALA A 266 -4.26 15.42 16.72
N LEU A 267 -5.20 15.91 17.53
CA LEU A 267 -6.44 15.20 17.84
C LEU A 267 -7.29 14.99 16.59
N GLY A 268 -7.41 16.01 15.73
CA GLY A 268 -8.14 15.90 14.46
C GLY A 268 -7.54 14.83 13.55
N LEU A 269 -6.23 14.89 13.30
CA LEU A 269 -5.54 13.97 12.40
C LEU A 269 -5.54 12.54 12.95
N MET A 270 -5.26 12.36 14.24
CA MET A 270 -5.29 11.05 14.87
C MET A 270 -6.70 10.45 14.91
N ALA A 271 -7.74 11.26 15.09
CA ALA A 271 -9.12 10.77 15.06
C ALA A 271 -9.48 10.23 13.67
N ILE A 272 -9.07 10.93 12.60
CA ILE A 272 -9.29 10.50 11.21
C ILE A 272 -8.55 9.18 10.93
N LEU A 273 -7.24 9.14 11.15
CA LEU A 273 -6.40 7.96 10.88
C LEU A 273 -6.76 6.77 11.77
N GLY A 274 -7.03 7.03 13.05
CA GLY A 274 -7.43 6.00 14.00
C GLY A 274 -8.77 5.38 13.64
N THR A 275 -9.74 6.20 13.23
CA THR A 275 -11.06 5.70 12.81
C THR A 275 -10.99 4.96 11.47
N HIS A 276 -10.12 5.38 10.56
CA HIS A 276 -9.81 4.66 9.32
C HIS A 276 -9.32 3.23 9.61
N GLU A 277 -8.24 3.10 10.38
CA GLU A 277 -7.71 1.77 10.74
C GLU A 277 -8.66 0.95 11.60
N LEU A 278 -9.45 1.61 12.46
CA LEU A 278 -10.49 0.95 13.23
C LEU A 278 -11.59 0.37 12.32
N GLY A 279 -11.91 1.04 11.22
CA GLY A 279 -12.82 0.54 10.18
C GLY A 279 -12.32 -0.78 9.59
N HIS A 280 -11.03 -0.86 9.22
CA HIS A 280 -10.42 -2.12 8.77
C HIS A 280 -10.46 -3.19 9.87
N TYR A 281 -10.07 -2.84 11.10
CA TYR A 281 -10.01 -3.76 12.23
C TYR A 281 -11.37 -4.37 12.58
N LEU A 282 -12.42 -3.55 12.66
CA LEU A 282 -13.77 -4.00 13.01
C LEU A 282 -14.34 -4.93 11.92
N THR A 283 -14.13 -4.61 10.66
CA THR A 283 -14.58 -5.46 9.55
C THR A 283 -13.77 -6.76 9.45
N ALA A 284 -12.46 -6.71 9.66
CA ALA A 284 -11.63 -7.91 9.77
C ALA A 284 -12.12 -8.84 10.90
N LYS A 285 -12.46 -8.26 12.06
CA LYS A 285 -13.03 -9.00 13.19
C LYS A 285 -14.40 -9.59 12.86
N PHE A 286 -15.27 -8.87 12.15
CA PHE A 286 -16.57 -9.39 11.68
C PHE A 286 -16.39 -10.62 10.78
N TYR A 287 -15.40 -10.61 9.90
CA TYR A 287 -15.03 -11.74 9.05
C TYR A 287 -14.18 -12.81 9.74
N LYS A 288 -13.94 -12.70 11.05
CA LYS A 288 -13.11 -13.62 11.85
C LYS A 288 -11.67 -13.75 11.34
N ILE A 289 -11.16 -12.71 10.69
CA ILE A 289 -9.78 -12.62 10.24
C ILE A 289 -8.93 -12.16 11.43
N ARG A 290 -7.83 -12.86 11.69
CA ARG A 290 -6.91 -12.51 12.76
C ARG A 290 -6.10 -11.27 12.35
N SER A 291 -6.33 -10.17 13.05
CA SER A 291 -5.62 -8.90 12.84
C SER A 291 -5.02 -8.39 14.16
N THR A 292 -4.02 -7.51 14.05
CA THR A 292 -3.49 -6.76 15.19
C THR A 292 -4.37 -5.55 15.53
N LEU A 293 -4.15 -4.93 16.69
CA LEU A 293 -4.66 -3.59 16.94
C LEU A 293 -4.01 -2.58 15.98
N PRO A 294 -4.65 -1.42 15.72
CA PRO A 294 -4.04 -0.33 14.97
C PRO A 294 -2.75 0.14 15.63
N TYR A 295 -1.65 0.12 14.88
CA TYR A 295 -0.37 0.64 15.32
C TYR A 295 -0.07 1.93 14.58
N PHE A 296 0.02 3.03 15.34
CA PHE A 296 0.44 4.32 14.79
C PHE A 296 1.96 4.37 14.61
N ILE A 297 2.41 5.08 13.58
CA ILE A 297 3.83 5.24 13.26
C ILE A 297 4.27 6.67 13.57
N PRO A 298 4.89 6.94 14.74
CA PRO A 298 5.30 8.29 15.12
C PRO A 298 6.46 8.79 14.26
N VAL A 299 6.34 10.03 13.78
CA VAL A 299 7.37 10.70 12.98
C VAL A 299 7.42 12.17 13.36
N PRO A 300 8.56 12.71 13.84
CA PRO A 300 8.63 14.10 14.31
C PRO A 300 8.77 15.15 13.19
N PHE A 301 8.38 14.81 11.96
CA PHE A 301 8.46 15.65 10.78
C PHE A 301 7.30 15.33 9.82
N PHE A 302 7.18 16.07 8.71
CA PHE A 302 6.11 15.92 7.72
C PHE A 302 4.72 16.15 8.33
N LEU A 303 3.89 15.11 8.50
CA LEU A 303 2.55 15.23 9.10
C LEU A 303 2.53 14.92 10.61
N GLY A 304 3.69 14.60 11.22
CA GLY A 304 3.74 14.13 12.60
C GLY A 304 3.52 12.61 12.76
N THR A 305 3.19 11.93 11.66
CA THR A 305 2.92 10.49 11.59
C THR A 305 3.08 10.00 10.15
N PHE A 306 3.44 8.72 9.96
CA PHE A 306 3.30 8.04 8.66
C PHE A 306 1.93 7.37 8.50
N GLY A 307 1.04 7.54 9.46
CA GLY A 307 -0.27 6.90 9.49
C GLY A 307 -0.36 5.88 10.62
N ALA A 308 -1.35 5.01 10.49
CA ALA A 308 -1.49 3.83 11.31
C ALA A 308 -1.71 2.63 10.37
N PHE A 309 -1.46 1.42 10.87
CA PHE A 309 -1.73 0.22 10.11
C PHE A 309 -2.20 -0.92 11.01
N ILE A 310 -3.00 -1.81 10.47
CA ILE A 310 -3.27 -3.13 11.03
C ILE A 310 -2.49 -4.21 10.27
N GLN A 311 -2.05 -5.24 10.99
CA GLN A 311 -1.41 -6.39 10.36
C GLN A 311 -2.38 -7.58 10.30
N MET A 312 -2.69 -8.04 9.10
CA MET A 312 -3.46 -9.25 8.87
C MET A 312 -2.57 -10.49 9.03
N ARG A 313 -3.01 -11.47 9.82
CA ARG A 313 -2.26 -12.71 10.16
C ARG A 313 -2.93 -13.98 9.67
N SER A 314 -4.08 -13.86 9.01
CA SER A 314 -4.77 -14.95 8.34
C SER A 314 -5.24 -14.51 6.96
N PRO A 315 -5.28 -15.40 5.97
CA PRO A 315 -5.69 -15.07 4.61
C PRO A 315 -7.17 -14.64 4.56
N ILE A 316 -7.47 -13.77 3.61
CA ILE A 316 -8.83 -13.25 3.40
C ILE A 316 -9.69 -14.35 2.74
N PRO A 317 -10.90 -14.64 3.25
CA PRO A 317 -11.65 -15.83 2.85
C PRO A 317 -12.24 -15.76 1.44
N ASN A 318 -12.64 -14.57 0.97
CA ASN A 318 -13.23 -14.37 -0.35
C ASN A 318 -13.17 -12.88 -0.75
N ARG A 319 -13.45 -12.58 -2.02
CA ARG A 319 -13.49 -11.21 -2.56
C ARG A 319 -14.51 -10.29 -1.90
N LYS A 320 -15.61 -10.81 -1.33
CA LYS A 320 -16.58 -9.98 -0.59
C LYS A 320 -16.00 -9.45 0.71
N ALA A 321 -15.26 -10.30 1.44
CA ALA A 321 -14.54 -9.89 2.64
C ALA A 321 -13.41 -8.91 2.30
N LEU A 322 -12.68 -9.15 1.20
CA LEU A 322 -11.66 -8.22 0.69
C LEU A 322 -12.29 -6.83 0.46
N PHE A 323 -13.38 -6.76 -0.30
CA PHE A 323 -14.10 -5.51 -0.58
C PHE A 323 -14.53 -4.79 0.69
N ASP A 324 -15.25 -5.49 1.58
CA ASP A 324 -15.85 -4.87 2.77
C ASP A 324 -14.77 -4.31 3.71
N ILE A 325 -13.64 -5.02 3.86
CA ILE A 325 -12.52 -4.54 4.68
C ILE A 325 -11.89 -3.31 4.03
N SER A 326 -11.67 -3.35 2.72
CA SER A 326 -10.97 -2.29 1.97
C SER A 326 -11.78 -1.00 1.93
N ILE A 327 -13.11 -1.09 1.79
CA ILE A 327 -13.97 0.10 1.75
C ILE A 327 -14.27 0.68 3.15
N ALA A 328 -14.25 -0.15 4.20
CA ALA A 328 -14.61 0.27 5.55
C ALA A 328 -13.67 1.33 6.11
N GLY A 329 -12.36 1.22 5.87
CA GLY A 329 -11.36 2.19 6.35
C GLY A 329 -11.58 3.59 5.77
N PRO A 330 -11.52 3.75 4.43
CA PRO A 330 -11.73 5.04 3.76
C PRO A 330 -13.07 5.68 4.13
N ILE A 331 -14.17 4.92 4.19
CA ILE A 331 -15.47 5.46 4.59
C ILE A 331 -15.44 5.94 6.04
N ALA A 332 -14.90 5.15 6.97
CA ALA A 332 -14.85 5.50 8.38
C ALA A 332 -13.99 6.77 8.62
N GLY A 333 -12.82 6.84 7.99
CA GLY A 333 -11.96 8.03 8.03
C GLY A 333 -12.63 9.26 7.41
N PHE A 334 -13.28 9.09 6.25
CA PHE A 334 -13.97 10.17 5.54
C PHE A 334 -15.15 10.75 6.33
N VAL A 335 -15.95 9.90 6.98
CA VAL A 335 -17.09 10.32 7.81
C VAL A 335 -16.64 11.19 8.98
N ILE A 336 -15.45 10.95 9.56
CA ILE A 336 -14.86 11.81 10.60
C ILE A 336 -14.21 13.06 10.01
N THR A 337 -13.61 12.93 8.83
CA THR A 337 -12.96 14.05 8.12
C THR A 337 -13.95 15.16 7.81
N LEU A 338 -15.16 14.81 7.35
CA LEU A 338 -16.17 15.77 6.91
C LEU A 338 -16.58 16.80 7.99
N PRO A 339 -17.04 16.41 9.20
CA PRO A 339 -17.43 17.36 10.24
C PRO A 339 -16.23 18.17 10.77
N LEU A 340 -15.05 17.55 10.92
CA LEU A 340 -13.84 18.25 11.36
C LEU A 340 -13.42 19.32 10.36
N LEU A 341 -13.44 18.98 9.07
CA LEU A 341 -13.10 19.91 8.00
C LEU A 341 -14.12 21.06 7.92
N ILE A 342 -15.42 20.78 7.95
CA ILE A 342 -16.46 21.83 7.92
C ILE A 342 -16.31 22.76 9.11
N TRP A 343 -16.15 22.21 10.32
CA TRP A 343 -15.97 23.00 11.54
C TRP A 343 -14.69 23.83 11.47
N GLY A 344 -13.57 23.23 11.03
CA GLY A 344 -12.30 23.93 10.88
C GLY A 344 -12.38 25.06 9.85
N LEU A 345 -13.01 24.82 8.70
CA LEU A 345 -13.19 25.82 7.64
C LEU A 345 -14.02 27.00 8.14
N ALA A 346 -15.06 26.76 8.95
CA ALA A 346 -15.86 27.82 9.55
C ALA A 346 -15.09 28.69 10.56
N HIS A 347 -13.95 28.21 11.07
CA HIS A 347 -13.06 28.94 11.99
C HIS A 347 -11.75 29.37 11.31
N SER A 348 -11.66 29.24 9.98
CA SER A 348 -10.49 29.64 9.19
C SER A 348 -10.63 31.08 8.73
N ASP A 349 -9.51 31.77 8.57
CA ASP A 349 -9.47 33.16 8.14
C ASP A 349 -9.37 33.28 6.61
N ILE A 350 -10.00 34.31 6.05
CA ILE A 350 -9.99 34.56 4.60
C ILE A 350 -8.86 35.54 4.27
N VAL A 351 -7.93 35.10 3.45
CA VAL A 351 -6.75 35.87 3.03
C VAL A 351 -6.79 36.10 1.51
N SER A 352 -6.07 37.10 1.00
CA SER A 352 -6.00 37.35 -0.45
C SER A 352 -5.10 36.34 -1.16
N LEU A 353 -5.55 35.82 -2.31
CA LEU A 353 -4.73 34.94 -3.16
C LEU A 353 -3.40 35.61 -3.54
N THR A 354 -2.28 35.05 -3.06
CA THR A 354 -0.92 35.47 -3.41
C THR A 354 -0.22 34.39 -4.24
N GLU A 355 0.73 34.76 -5.12
CA GLU A 355 1.43 33.85 -6.05
C GLU A 355 2.20 32.68 -5.40
N LYS A 356 2.35 32.63 -4.07
CA LYS A 356 3.02 31.55 -3.31
C LYS A 356 2.07 30.48 -2.72
N THR A 357 0.84 30.41 -3.21
CA THR A 357 -0.17 29.43 -2.79
C THR A 357 0.25 28.03 -3.26
N ARG A 358 0.52 27.09 -2.35
CA ARG A 358 0.83 25.67 -2.63
C ARG A 358 -0.14 24.76 -1.89
N LEU A 359 -0.42 23.57 -2.42
CA LEU A 359 -1.32 22.56 -1.82
C LEU A 359 -0.95 22.21 -0.37
N LEU A 360 0.33 22.28 -0.01
CA LEU A 360 0.85 21.95 1.31
C LEU A 360 1.17 23.19 2.17
N ASN A 361 0.76 24.38 1.74
CA ASN A 361 0.91 25.59 2.54
C ASN A 361 -0.41 25.90 3.26
N PRO A 362 -0.54 25.61 4.57
CA PRO A 362 -1.78 25.82 5.32
C PRO A 362 -2.20 27.30 5.38
N ASP A 363 -1.25 28.22 5.20
CA ASP A 363 -1.46 29.67 5.35
C ASP A 363 -2.18 30.32 4.15
N ALA A 364 -2.29 29.61 3.01
CA ALA A 364 -2.95 30.13 1.81
C ALA A 364 -3.41 28.98 0.91
N LEU A 365 -4.45 28.25 1.30
CA LEU A 365 -5.02 27.18 0.48
C LEU A 365 -6.02 27.75 -0.54
N ASN A 366 -5.87 27.37 -1.81
CA ASN A 366 -6.88 27.67 -2.83
C ASN A 366 -7.97 26.59 -2.83
N PRO A 367 -9.22 26.89 -2.47
CA PRO A 367 -10.29 25.91 -2.40
C PRO A 367 -10.59 25.24 -3.75
N LYS A 368 -10.21 25.85 -4.88
CA LYS A 368 -10.39 25.30 -6.23
C LYS A 368 -9.50 24.08 -6.54
N TYR A 369 -8.57 23.74 -5.65
CA TYR A 369 -7.70 22.58 -5.83
C TYR A 369 -8.44 21.24 -5.86
N SER A 370 -9.63 21.17 -5.24
CA SER A 370 -10.47 19.99 -5.19
C SER A 370 -11.94 20.37 -5.30
N ILE A 371 -12.73 19.63 -6.07
CA ILE A 371 -14.18 19.85 -6.16
C ILE A 371 -14.81 19.72 -4.77
N LEU A 372 -14.44 18.68 -4.00
CA LEU A 372 -15.00 18.47 -2.66
C LEU A 372 -14.64 19.63 -1.73
N LEU A 373 -13.36 20.01 -1.70
CA LEU A 373 -12.90 21.10 -0.83
C LEU A 373 -13.63 22.41 -1.16
N ALA A 374 -13.82 22.73 -2.44
CA ALA A 374 -14.54 23.92 -2.87
C ALA A 374 -15.99 23.93 -2.39
N ILE A 375 -16.69 22.80 -2.53
CA ILE A 375 -18.08 22.64 -2.06
C ILE A 375 -18.15 22.81 -0.54
N LEU A 376 -17.26 22.16 0.21
CA LEU A 376 -17.24 22.24 1.68
C LEU A 376 -16.85 23.64 2.17
N SER A 377 -15.91 24.30 1.50
CA SER A 377 -15.50 25.68 1.81
C SER A 377 -16.66 26.64 1.56
N LYS A 378 -17.39 26.48 0.44
CA LYS A 378 -18.58 27.30 0.15
C LYS A 378 -19.70 27.04 1.15
N LEU A 379 -19.89 25.79 1.57
CA LEU A 379 -20.88 25.43 2.59
C LEU A 379 -20.55 26.05 3.96
N ALA A 380 -19.27 26.06 4.35
CA ALA A 380 -18.82 26.59 5.64
C ALA A 380 -18.80 28.12 5.70
N LEU A 381 -18.32 28.79 4.64
CA LEU A 381 -18.04 30.24 4.62
C LEU A 381 -19.10 31.06 3.85
N GLY A 382 -19.97 30.41 3.08
CA GLY A 382 -21.10 31.04 2.40
C GLY A 382 -20.69 32.15 1.42
N SER A 383 -21.25 33.35 1.62
CA SER A 383 -21.01 34.52 0.77
C SER A 383 -19.65 35.18 0.99
N GLN A 384 -18.94 34.84 2.08
CA GLN A 384 -17.63 35.41 2.38
C GLN A 384 -16.54 34.88 1.43
N LEU A 385 -16.74 33.65 0.92
CA LEU A 385 -15.85 33.05 -0.06
C LEU A 385 -16.11 33.63 -1.45
N THR A 386 -15.14 34.40 -1.94
CA THR A 386 -15.17 35.02 -3.28
C THR A 386 -14.05 34.48 -4.17
N ALA A 387 -14.13 34.75 -5.48
CA ALA A 387 -13.17 34.22 -6.45
C ALA A 387 -11.70 34.66 -6.29
N LYS A 388 -11.45 35.66 -5.43
CA LYS A 388 -10.11 36.16 -5.10
C LYS A 388 -9.62 35.73 -3.70
N SER A 389 -10.39 34.89 -3.02
CA SER A 389 -10.13 34.47 -1.63
C SER A 389 -9.26 33.21 -1.59
N ALA A 390 -8.26 33.23 -0.71
CA ALA A 390 -7.54 32.07 -0.20
C ALA A 390 -7.93 31.85 1.26
N LEU A 391 -7.63 30.66 1.79
CA LEU A 391 -7.95 30.31 3.18
C LEU A 391 -6.67 30.12 3.98
N ASP A 392 -6.56 30.83 5.09
CA ASP A 392 -5.62 30.53 6.17
C ASP A 392 -6.30 29.56 7.12
N LEU A 393 -5.86 28.30 7.07
CA LEU A 393 -6.60 27.20 7.66
C LEU A 393 -6.40 27.10 9.17
N HIS A 394 -7.51 27.04 9.90
CA HIS A 394 -7.49 26.63 11.30
C HIS A 394 -6.81 25.25 11.44
N PRO A 395 -6.05 24.96 12.52
CA PRO A 395 -5.33 23.69 12.68
C PRO A 395 -6.19 22.42 12.50
N VAL A 396 -7.47 22.49 12.87
CA VAL A 396 -8.44 21.39 12.63
C VAL A 396 -8.84 21.28 11.15
N ALA A 397 -8.93 22.39 10.43
CA ALA A 397 -9.16 22.40 8.99
C ALA A 397 -7.97 21.79 8.25
N VAL A 398 -6.73 22.09 8.68
CA VAL A 398 -5.51 21.45 8.15
C VAL A 398 -5.59 19.94 8.34
N ALA A 399 -5.95 19.47 9.54
CA ALA A 399 -6.12 18.04 9.80
C ALA A 399 -7.21 17.39 8.91
N GLY A 400 -8.35 18.07 8.74
CA GLY A 400 -9.43 17.62 7.85
C GLY A 400 -9.00 17.58 6.37
N PHE A 401 -8.27 18.58 5.90
CA PHE A 401 -7.75 18.63 4.54
C PHE A 401 -6.75 17.51 4.28
N LEU A 402 -5.84 17.26 5.23
CA LEU A 402 -4.94 16.11 5.18
C LEU A 402 -5.72 14.78 5.21
N GLY A 403 -6.81 14.71 5.98
CA GLY A 403 -7.73 13.56 5.97
C GLY A 403 -8.33 13.27 4.59
N LEU A 404 -8.71 14.31 3.84
CA LEU A 404 -9.15 14.16 2.44
C LEU A 404 -8.01 13.62 1.56
N ILE A 405 -6.80 14.15 1.70
CA ILE A 405 -5.63 13.68 0.96
C ILE A 405 -5.36 12.20 1.27
N VAL A 406 -5.31 11.81 2.54
CA VAL A 406 -5.09 10.41 2.95
C VAL A 406 -6.20 9.50 2.41
N THR A 407 -7.45 9.92 2.48
CA THR A 407 -8.59 9.17 1.92
C THR A 407 -8.44 8.99 0.42
N ALA A 408 -8.10 10.05 -0.32
CA ALA A 408 -7.86 9.95 -1.77
C ALA A 408 -6.69 9.03 -2.07
N LEU A 409 -5.59 9.13 -1.32
CA LEU A 409 -4.42 8.28 -1.54
C LEU A 409 -4.77 6.80 -1.34
N ASN A 410 -5.46 6.47 -0.25
CA ASN A 410 -5.88 5.10 0.04
C ASN A 410 -6.89 4.59 -1.00
N LEU A 411 -7.77 5.44 -1.53
CA LEU A 411 -8.73 5.06 -2.57
C LEU A 411 -8.12 4.97 -3.98
N MET A 412 -6.85 5.32 -4.19
CA MET A 412 -6.23 5.14 -5.50
C MET A 412 -6.25 3.67 -5.91
N PRO A 413 -6.67 3.34 -7.15
CA PRO A 413 -6.87 1.96 -7.56
C PRO A 413 -5.55 1.27 -7.93
N VAL A 414 -4.60 1.20 -6.99
CA VAL A 414 -3.23 0.75 -7.23
C VAL A 414 -2.76 -0.22 -6.15
N GLY A 415 -2.50 -1.46 -6.54
CA GLY A 415 -1.72 -2.42 -5.74
C GLY A 415 -2.33 -2.70 -4.37
N GLN A 416 -1.52 -2.47 -3.32
CA GLN A 416 -1.84 -2.76 -1.92
C GLN A 416 -2.68 -1.68 -1.22
N LEU A 417 -3.01 -0.59 -1.91
CA LEU A 417 -3.89 0.43 -1.36
C LEU A 417 -5.33 -0.06 -1.31
N ASP A 418 -6.14 0.49 -0.42
CA ASP A 418 -7.56 0.14 -0.25
C ASP A 418 -8.34 0.19 -1.58
N GLY A 419 -8.09 1.20 -2.41
CA GLY A 419 -8.67 1.33 -3.74
C GLY A 419 -8.22 0.22 -4.70
N GLY A 420 -6.97 -0.23 -4.59
CA GLY A 420 -6.47 -1.38 -5.33
C GLY A 420 -7.22 -2.66 -4.97
N HIS A 421 -7.42 -2.90 -3.68
CA HIS A 421 -8.21 -4.03 -3.17
C HIS A 421 -9.69 -3.93 -3.53
N ILE A 422 -10.29 -2.74 -3.54
CA ILE A 422 -11.67 -2.50 -4.00
C ILE A 422 -11.80 -2.92 -5.47
N VAL A 423 -10.89 -2.45 -6.33
CA VAL A 423 -10.92 -2.76 -7.77
C VAL A 423 -10.61 -4.23 -8.04
N HIS A 424 -9.68 -4.85 -7.30
CA HIS A 424 -9.42 -6.28 -7.34
C HIS A 424 -10.67 -7.07 -6.94
N ALA A 425 -11.28 -6.71 -5.82
CA ALA A 425 -12.50 -7.36 -5.40
C ALA A 425 -13.60 -7.24 -6.45
N MET A 426 -13.81 -6.08 -7.09
CA MET A 426 -14.85 -5.91 -8.11
C MET A 426 -14.55 -6.66 -9.42
N PHE A 427 -13.35 -6.49 -9.99
CA PHE A 427 -13.05 -6.89 -11.37
C PHE A 427 -12.09 -8.08 -11.50
N GLY A 428 -11.60 -8.61 -10.38
CA GLY A 428 -10.60 -9.66 -10.34
C GLY A 428 -9.17 -9.14 -10.52
N GLN A 429 -8.20 -9.99 -10.18
CA GLN A 429 -6.79 -9.60 -10.07
C GLN A 429 -6.21 -9.04 -11.38
N ARG A 430 -6.54 -9.64 -12.53
CA ARG A 430 -5.97 -9.21 -13.82
C ARG A 430 -6.43 -7.81 -14.21
N THR A 431 -7.72 -7.57 -14.12
CA THR A 431 -8.31 -6.28 -14.46
C THR A 431 -7.82 -5.20 -13.50
N ALA A 432 -7.68 -5.52 -12.22
CA ALA A 432 -7.13 -4.59 -11.23
C ALA A 432 -5.66 -4.22 -11.50
N ILE A 433 -4.83 -5.16 -11.95
CA ILE A 433 -3.47 -4.84 -12.39
C ILE A 433 -3.48 -3.85 -13.56
N VAL A 434 -4.36 -4.06 -14.55
CA VAL A 434 -4.48 -3.15 -15.70
C VAL A 434 -4.96 -1.76 -15.25
N ILE A 435 -6.00 -1.69 -14.43
CA ILE A 435 -6.52 -0.43 -13.88
C ILE A 435 -5.43 0.28 -13.06
N GLY A 436 -4.67 -0.45 -12.25
CA GLY A 436 -3.58 0.11 -11.47
C GLY A 436 -2.41 0.62 -12.30
N GLN A 437 -2.08 -0.02 -13.43
CA GLN A 437 -1.11 0.55 -14.38
C GLN A 437 -1.62 1.85 -15.00
N ILE A 438 -2.89 1.88 -15.43
CA ILE A 438 -3.50 3.08 -16.02
C ILE A 438 -3.51 4.21 -14.99
N ALA A 439 -3.90 3.94 -13.74
CA ALA A 439 -3.92 4.92 -12.67
C ALA A 439 -2.53 5.49 -12.35
N ARG A 440 -1.48 4.66 -12.37
CA ARG A 440 -0.08 5.14 -12.23
C ARG A 440 0.32 6.09 -13.33
N VAL A 441 0.06 5.72 -14.58
CA VAL A 441 0.41 6.55 -15.75
C VAL A 441 -0.37 7.86 -15.71
N LEU A 442 -1.67 7.82 -15.39
CA LEU A 442 -2.49 9.01 -15.26
C LEU A 442 -1.99 9.94 -14.14
N LEU A 443 -1.66 9.40 -12.97
CA LEU A 443 -1.12 10.19 -11.87
C LEU A 443 0.25 10.78 -12.20
N LEU A 444 1.10 10.02 -12.91
CA LEU A 444 2.39 10.52 -13.38
C LEU A 444 2.20 11.68 -14.37
N LEU A 445 1.30 11.56 -15.33
CA LEU A 445 0.97 12.65 -16.26
C LEU A 445 0.38 13.86 -15.53
N LEU A 446 -0.50 13.63 -14.55
CA LEU A 446 -1.05 14.69 -13.71
C LEU A 446 0.05 15.40 -12.91
N SER A 447 1.05 14.66 -12.43
CA SER A 447 2.17 15.23 -11.68
C SER A 447 3.07 16.17 -12.51
N LEU A 448 3.08 16.04 -13.84
CA LEU A 448 3.78 16.97 -14.74
C LEU A 448 3.08 18.33 -14.81
N VAL A 449 1.76 18.35 -14.59
CA VAL A 449 0.95 19.58 -14.54
C VAL A 449 0.92 20.14 -13.12
N ARG A 450 1.01 19.27 -12.11
CA ARG A 450 0.79 19.56 -10.69
C ARG A 450 1.88 18.90 -9.86
N GLU A 451 2.94 19.65 -9.58
CA GLU A 451 4.16 19.17 -8.92
C GLU A 451 3.90 18.46 -7.57
N GLU A 452 2.82 18.83 -6.87
CA GLU A 452 2.43 18.21 -5.59
C GLU A 452 2.17 16.69 -5.66
N PHE A 453 1.76 16.17 -6.81
CA PHE A 453 1.49 14.73 -6.97
C PHE A 453 2.72 13.93 -7.34
N LEU A 454 3.87 14.58 -7.60
CA LEU A 454 5.08 13.92 -8.08
C LEU A 454 5.61 12.90 -7.06
N VAL A 455 5.64 13.27 -5.77
CA VAL A 455 6.09 12.36 -4.69
C VAL A 455 5.21 11.12 -4.65
N TRP A 456 3.90 11.28 -4.74
CA TRP A 456 2.95 10.17 -4.75
C TRP A 456 3.08 9.33 -6.02
N ALA A 457 3.22 9.94 -7.20
CA ALA A 457 3.43 9.24 -8.46
C ALA A 457 4.69 8.36 -8.41
N ILE A 458 5.77 8.85 -7.81
CA ILE A 458 7.01 8.09 -7.60
C ILE A 458 6.75 6.90 -6.67
N ILE A 459 6.09 7.12 -5.51
CA ILE A 459 5.78 6.03 -4.56
C ILE A 459 4.94 4.94 -5.24
N LEU A 460 3.90 5.31 -6.00
CA LEU A 460 3.05 4.35 -6.70
C LEU A 460 3.78 3.59 -7.81
N LEU A 461 4.72 4.23 -8.50
CA LEU A 461 5.50 3.58 -9.56
C LEU A 461 6.25 2.37 -9.02
N PHE A 462 6.81 2.48 -7.81
CA PHE A 462 7.59 1.42 -7.16
C PHE A 462 6.76 0.43 -6.34
N MET A 463 5.49 0.75 -6.06
CA MET A 463 4.60 -0.19 -5.37
C MET A 463 4.32 -1.42 -6.25
N PRO A 464 4.21 -2.64 -5.72
CA PRO A 464 3.71 -3.79 -6.48
C PRO A 464 2.24 -3.62 -6.87
N LEU A 465 1.83 -4.11 -8.05
CA LEU A 465 0.41 -4.16 -8.44
C LEU A 465 -0.29 -5.48 -8.11
N ILE A 466 0.51 -6.53 -7.91
CA ILE A 466 0.01 -7.84 -7.54
C ILE A 466 -0.13 -7.85 -6.03
N ASP A 467 -1.36 -8.06 -5.58
CA ASP A 467 -1.69 -8.25 -4.18
C ASP A 467 -1.87 -9.74 -3.82
N GLU A 468 -1.92 -10.05 -2.52
CA GLU A 468 -2.22 -11.39 -2.01
C GLU A 468 -3.69 -11.76 -2.28
N PRO A 469 -3.97 -12.76 -3.15
CA PRO A 469 -5.32 -13.10 -3.51
C PRO A 469 -6.08 -13.75 -2.35
N ALA A 470 -7.40 -13.52 -2.30
CA ALA A 470 -8.27 -14.18 -1.36
C ALA A 470 -8.28 -15.71 -1.59
N LEU A 471 -8.62 -16.49 -0.55
CA LEU A 471 -8.77 -17.94 -0.66
C LEU A 471 -9.82 -18.33 -1.71
N ASN A 472 -10.85 -17.51 -1.90
CA ASN A 472 -11.80 -17.64 -3.01
C ASN A 472 -11.83 -16.33 -3.80
N ASP A 473 -11.00 -16.28 -4.84
CA ASP A 473 -10.81 -15.12 -5.71
C ASP A 473 -11.66 -15.17 -7.00
N VAL A 474 -12.40 -16.27 -7.21
CA VAL A 474 -13.24 -16.44 -8.40
C VAL A 474 -14.67 -15.94 -8.15
N THR A 475 -15.13 -15.94 -6.90
CA THR A 475 -16.51 -15.55 -6.59
C THR A 475 -16.72 -14.05 -6.74
N GLU A 476 -17.68 -13.68 -7.59
CA GLU A 476 -18.07 -12.28 -7.85
C GLU A 476 -18.77 -11.63 -6.65
N LEU A 477 -18.80 -10.28 -6.68
CA LEU A 477 -19.52 -9.45 -5.73
C LEU A 477 -21.01 -9.44 -6.04
N ASP A 478 -21.80 -8.92 -5.11
CA ASP A 478 -23.20 -8.57 -5.35
C ASP A 478 -23.31 -7.12 -5.82
N ASN A 479 -24.35 -6.85 -6.61
CA ASN A 479 -24.60 -5.54 -7.22
C ASN A 479 -24.55 -4.35 -6.24
N LYS A 480 -24.90 -4.55 -4.96
CA LYS A 480 -24.83 -3.48 -3.95
C LYS A 480 -23.38 -3.06 -3.66
N ARG A 481 -22.47 -4.03 -3.52
CA ARG A 481 -21.05 -3.75 -3.30
C ARG A 481 -20.43 -3.09 -4.52
N ASP A 482 -20.82 -3.50 -5.73
CA ASP A 482 -20.34 -2.85 -6.94
C ASP A 482 -20.71 -1.36 -6.99
N VAL A 483 -21.94 -1.00 -6.60
CA VAL A 483 -22.36 0.41 -6.48
C VAL A 483 -21.51 1.16 -5.46
N TRP A 484 -21.27 0.58 -4.28
CA TRP A 484 -20.41 1.21 -3.27
C TRP A 484 -18.97 1.39 -3.73
N GLY A 485 -18.43 0.43 -4.50
CA GLY A 485 -17.10 0.54 -5.08
C GLY A 485 -17.00 1.64 -6.12
N LEU A 486 -18.01 1.76 -6.99
CA LEU A 486 -18.12 2.88 -7.93
C LEU A 486 -18.25 4.23 -7.22
N LEU A 487 -19.02 4.31 -6.14
CA LEU A 487 -19.11 5.52 -5.31
C LEU A 487 -17.77 5.89 -4.66
N ALA A 488 -16.99 4.90 -4.20
CA ALA A 488 -15.65 5.14 -3.67
C ALA A 488 -14.69 5.68 -4.75
N MET A 489 -14.75 5.13 -5.97
CA MET A 489 -13.97 5.66 -7.11
C MET A 489 -14.44 7.07 -7.53
N ALA A 490 -15.75 7.35 -7.46
CA ALA A 490 -16.27 8.69 -7.70
C ALA A 490 -15.79 9.68 -6.62
N LEU A 491 -15.79 9.26 -5.34
CA LEU A 491 -15.27 10.07 -4.24
C LEU A 491 -13.79 10.43 -4.46
N LEU A 492 -12.96 9.48 -4.87
CA LEU A 492 -11.56 9.72 -5.25
C LEU A 492 -11.45 10.84 -6.29
N ILE A 493 -12.23 10.74 -7.38
CA ILE A 493 -12.21 11.71 -8.47
C ILE A 493 -12.61 13.11 -7.98
N VAL A 494 -13.65 13.20 -7.16
CA VAL A 494 -14.14 14.47 -6.60
C VAL A 494 -13.12 15.09 -5.63
N ILE A 495 -12.32 14.28 -4.93
CA ILE A 495 -11.25 14.79 -4.06
C ILE A 495 -10.05 15.27 -4.89
N ILE A 496 -9.61 14.51 -5.91
CA ILE A 496 -8.38 14.82 -6.67
C ILE A 496 -8.58 15.91 -7.72
N LEU A 497 -9.72 15.92 -8.41
CA LEU A 497 -9.90 16.83 -9.54
C LEU A 497 -10.14 18.27 -9.08
N PRO A 498 -9.54 19.26 -9.77
CA PRO A 498 -9.79 20.67 -9.49
C PRO A 498 -11.22 21.05 -9.88
N LEU A 499 -11.71 22.14 -9.27
CA LEU A 499 -13.05 22.67 -9.53
C LEU A 499 -13.18 23.13 -11.01
N PRO A 500 -14.08 22.53 -11.81
CA PRO A 500 -14.29 22.97 -13.19
C PRO A 500 -14.95 24.36 -13.22
N GLN A 501 -14.60 25.18 -14.22
CA GLN A 501 -15.02 26.57 -14.32
C GLN A 501 -16.55 26.75 -14.29
N ALA A 502 -17.31 25.83 -14.89
CA ALA A 502 -18.77 25.88 -14.87
C ALA A 502 -19.33 25.77 -13.43
N LEU A 503 -18.75 24.90 -12.61
CA LEU A 503 -19.16 24.73 -11.21
C LEU A 503 -18.66 25.89 -10.35
N ALA A 504 -17.47 26.42 -10.65
CA ALA A 504 -16.91 27.62 -10.03
C ALA A 504 -17.86 28.83 -10.20
N ASN A 505 -18.32 29.07 -11.43
CA ASN A 505 -19.29 30.11 -11.75
C ASN A 505 -20.62 29.90 -11.02
N PHE A 506 -21.12 28.66 -10.96
CA PHE A 506 -22.36 28.32 -10.25
C PHE A 506 -22.25 28.59 -8.74
N LEU A 507 -21.10 28.26 -8.14
CA LEU A 507 -20.80 28.49 -6.72
C LEU A 507 -20.35 29.92 -6.42
N GLN A 508 -20.24 30.79 -7.43
CA GLN A 508 -19.76 32.17 -7.33
C GLN A 508 -18.35 32.28 -6.72
N ILE A 509 -17.46 31.34 -7.04
CA ILE A 509 -16.08 31.26 -6.55
C ILE A 509 -15.08 31.03 -7.66
#